data_AF-A0A972XSA9-F1
#
_entry.id   AF-A0A972XSA9-F1
#
_cell.length_a   1.000
_cell.length_b   1.000
_cell.length_c   1.000
_cell.angle_alpha   90.00
_cell.angle_beta   90.00
_cell.angle_gamma   90.00
#
_symmetry.space_group_name_H-M   'P 1'
#
loop_
_entity.id
_entity.type
_entity.pdbx_description
1 polymer ?
#
loop_
_entity_poly.entity_id
_entity_poly.type
_entity_poly.pdbx_seq_one_letter_code
_entity_poly.pdbx_strand_id
1 'polypeptide(L)'
;RWLVAFVFGLIHGFGFASVLTELGLPKDALVLSLLGFNLGVEIGQLAIVAAFLPAAYLLRNTAFYRRGIFKSGSIITAVVALFWFVERAFNLRLISF
;
A
#
# COMPACT_ATOMS: atom_id res chain seq x y z
N ARG A 1 -16.22 -6.59 5.78
CA ARG A 1 -14.87 -6.77 5.18
C ARG A 1 -14.85 -6.30 3.72
N TRP A 2 -15.72 -6.83 2.85
CA TRP A 2 -15.84 -6.39 1.45
C TRP A 2 -16.14 -4.91 1.25
N LEU A 3 -17.10 -4.36 2.01
CA LEU A 3 -17.42 -2.93 1.96
C LEU A 3 -16.20 -2.05 2.27
N VAL A 4 -15.42 -2.42 3.29
CA VAL A 4 -14.20 -1.69 3.67
C VAL A 4 -13.16 -1.78 2.55
N ALA A 5 -12.93 -2.96 1.97
CA ALA A 5 -12.01 -3.12 0.84
C ALA A 5 -12.46 -2.30 -0.38
N PHE A 6 -13.75 -2.27 -0.67
CA PHE A 6 -14.32 -1.49 -1.76
C PHE A 6 -14.14 0.01 -1.54
N VAL A 7 -14.53 0.54 -0.38
CA VAL A 7 -14.37 1.97 -0.04
C VAL A 7 -12.90 2.38 -0.06
N PHE A 8 -12.01 1.56 0.52
CA PHE A 8 -10.58 1.85 0.52
C PHE A 8 -10.00 1.82 -0.90
N GLY A 9 -10.45 0.87 -1.73
CA GLY A 9 -10.11 0.80 -3.15
C GLY A 9 -10.56 2.03 -3.93
N LEU A 10 -11.77 2.55 -3.67
CA LEU A 10 -12.26 3.79 -4.29
C LEU A 10 -11.45 5.01 -3.86
N ILE A 11 -11.19 5.19 -2.56
CA ILE A 11 -10.38 6.30 -2.05
C ILE A 11 -9.00 6.29 -2.71
N HIS A 12 -8.37 5.11 -2.79
CA HIS A 12 -7.06 4.96 -3.39
C HIS A 12 -7.09 5.22 -4.91
N GLY A 13 -8.05 4.65 -5.63
CA GLY A 13 -8.22 4.83 -7.07
C GLY A 13 -8.48 6.29 -7.47
N PHE A 14 -9.33 7.01 -6.72
CA PHE A 14 -9.59 8.43 -6.96
C PHE A 14 -8.39 9.32 -6.64
N GLY A 15 -7.67 9.04 -5.55
CA GLY A 15 -6.45 9.77 -5.22
C GLY A 15 -5.39 9.66 -6.33
N PHE A 16 -5.22 8.47 -6.90
CA PHE A 16 -4.30 8.26 -8.01
C PHE A 16 -4.77 8.92 -9.32
N ALA A 17 -6.07 8.83 -9.64
CA ALA A 17 -6.65 9.49 -10.81
C ALA A 17 -6.47 11.03 -10.76
N SER A 18 -6.57 11.64 -9.56
CA SER A 18 -6.29 13.07 -9.36
C SER A 18 -4.86 13.40 -9.76
N VAL A 19 -3.88 12.65 -9.25
CA VAL A 19 -2.45 12.85 -9.55
C VAL A 19 -2.17 12.71 -11.06
N LEU A 20 -2.74 11.71 -11.73
CA LEU A 20 -2.57 11.56 -13.18
C LEU A 20 -3.16 12.73 -13.97
N THR A 21 -4.27 13.30 -13.50
CA THR A 21 -4.89 14.49 -14.10
C THR A 21 -4.02 15.72 -13.87
N GLU A 22 -3.44 15.87 -12.67
CA GLU A 22 -2.50 16.96 -12.33
C GLU A 22 -1.20 16.89 -13.15
N LEU A 23 -0.79 15.70 -13.59
CA LEU A 23 0.34 15.50 -14.51
C LEU A 23 0.04 15.93 -15.96
N GLY A 24 -1.19 16.41 -16.26
CA GLY A 24 -1.56 16.96 -17.55
C GLY A 24 -1.92 15.91 -18.62
N LEU A 25 -2.27 14.69 -18.22
CA LEU A 25 -2.68 13.64 -19.16
C LEU A 25 -3.99 14.04 -19.89
N PRO A 26 -4.05 13.86 -21.22
CA PRO A 26 -5.30 13.96 -21.96
C PRO A 26 -6.35 12.99 -21.38
N LYS A 27 -7.62 13.41 -21.33
CA LYS A 27 -8.73 12.59 -20.79
C LYS A 27 -8.83 11.23 -21.46
N ASP A 28 -8.49 11.19 -22.75
CA ASP A 28 -8.54 10.03 -23.62
C ASP A 28 -7.49 8.98 -23.22
N ALA A 29 -6.34 9.44 -22.67
CA ALA A 29 -5.26 8.59 -22.19
C ALA A 29 -5.45 8.17 -20.72
N LEU A 30 -6.22 8.92 -19.93
CA LEU A 30 -6.43 8.68 -18.49
C LEU A 30 -6.92 7.24 -18.22
N VAL A 31 -7.92 6.77 -18.97
CA VAL A 31 -8.48 5.42 -18.76
C VAL A 31 -7.44 4.34 -19.05
N LEU A 32 -6.68 4.50 -20.15
CA LEU A 32 -5.63 3.54 -20.52
C LEU A 32 -4.48 3.54 -19.51
N SER A 33 -4.06 4.72 -19.04
CA SER A 33 -3.04 4.87 -18.01
C SER A 33 -3.47 4.28 -16.67
N LEU A 34 -4.72 4.48 -16.26
CA LEU A 34 -5.29 3.86 -15.07
C LEU A 34 -5.29 2.34 -15.19
N LEU A 35 -5.71 1.80 -16.34
CA LEU A 35 -5.74 0.37 -16.57
C LEU A 35 -4.33 -0.23 -16.53
N GLY A 36 -3.37 0.38 -17.24
CA GLY A 36 -1.98 -0.06 -17.25
C GLY A 36 -1.32 0.00 -15.87
N PHE A 37 -1.60 1.05 -15.09
CA PHE A 37 -1.12 1.16 -13.72
C PHE A 37 -1.70 0.06 -12.83
N ASN A 38 -3.01 -0.15 -12.84
CA ASN A 38 -3.65 -1.18 -12.01
C ASN A 38 -3.14 -2.58 -12.37
N LEU A 39 -2.97 -2.88 -13.67
CA LEU A 39 -2.36 -4.14 -14.10
C LEU A 39 -0.92 -4.28 -13.60
N GLY A 40 -0.11 -3.23 -13.71
CA GLY A 40 1.26 -3.23 -13.19
C GLY A 40 1.31 -3.49 -11.68
N VAL A 41 0.42 -2.86 -10.91
CA VAL A 41 0.29 -3.06 -9.46
C VAL A 41 -0.12 -4.49 -9.14
N GLU A 42 -1.15 -5.02 -9.80
CA GLU A 42 -1.63 -6.39 -9.58
C GLU A 42 -0.53 -7.41 -9.90
N ILE A 43 0.20 -7.23 -11.00
CA ILE A 43 1.34 -8.09 -11.36
C ILE A 43 2.44 -8.02 -10.30
N GLY A 44 2.79 -6.82 -9.84
CA GLY A 44 3.79 -6.63 -8.78
C GLY A 44 3.37 -7.29 -7.47
N GLN A 45 2.10 -7.13 -7.08
CA GLN A 45 1.53 -7.77 -5.90
C GLN A 45 1.56 -9.30 -6.02
N LEU A 46 1.13 -9.86 -7.15
CA LEU A 46 1.19 -11.29 -7.41
C LEU A 46 2.63 -11.83 -7.38
N ALA A 47 3.59 -11.09 -7.93
CA ALA A 47 5.00 -11.46 -7.89
C ALA A 47 5.55 -11.51 -6.45
N ILE A 48 5.24 -10.49 -5.63
CA ILE A 48 5.62 -10.46 -4.21
C ILE A 48 4.95 -11.62 -3.46
N VAL A 49 3.64 -11.84 -3.67
CA VAL A 49 2.92 -12.94 -3.03
C VAL A 49 3.54 -14.29 -3.43
N ALA A 50 3.82 -14.53 -4.71
CA ALA A 50 4.44 -15.76 -5.17
C ALA A 50 5.83 -15.98 -4.55
N ALA A 51 6.62 -14.93 -4.38
CA ALA A 51 7.97 -15.02 -3.82
C ALA A 51 7.97 -15.26 -2.29
N PHE A 52 7.12 -14.53 -1.54
CA PHE A 52 7.23 -14.49 -0.07
C PHE A 52 6.18 -15.35 0.65
N LEU A 53 5.00 -15.57 0.06
CA LEU A 53 3.93 -16.34 0.70
C LEU A 53 4.33 -17.79 0.99
N PRO A 54 5.03 -18.54 0.11
CA PRO A 54 5.44 -19.91 0.41
C PRO A 54 6.35 -19.98 1.64
N ALA A 55 7.36 -19.10 1.72
CA ALA A 55 8.26 -19.01 2.86
C ALA A 55 7.51 -18.65 4.15
N ALA A 56 6.63 -17.65 4.10
CA ALA A 56 5.79 -17.25 5.22
C ALA A 56 4.88 -18.41 5.68
N TYR A 57 4.30 -19.15 4.73
CA TYR A 57 3.42 -20.28 5.02
C TYR A 57 4.15 -21.42 5.73
N LEU A 58 5.37 -21.76 5.28
CA LEU A 58 6.19 -22.79 5.91
C LEU A 58 6.64 -22.39 7.32
N LEU A 59 6.99 -21.12 7.53
CA LEU A 59 7.50 -20.62 8.80
C LEU A 59 6.40 -20.26 9.81
N ARG A 60 5.12 -20.19 9.40
CA ARG A 60 4.03 -19.61 10.20
C ARG A 60 3.84 -20.22 11.59
N ASN A 61 4.14 -21.50 11.75
CA ASN A 61 3.97 -22.24 13.00
C ASN A 61 5.17 -22.11 13.96
N THR A 62 6.27 -21.51 13.51
CA THR A 62 7.46 -21.32 14.34
C THR A 62 7.26 -20.19 15.34
N ALA A 63 7.81 -20.34 16.54
CA ALA A 63 7.79 -19.28 17.56
C ALA A 63 8.49 -18.01 17.09
N PHE A 64 9.52 -18.14 16.24
CA PHE A 64 10.25 -17.04 15.61
C PHE A 64 9.36 -16.20 14.71
N TYR A 65 8.58 -16.82 13.81
CA TYR A 65 7.68 -16.09 12.92
C TYR A 65 6.56 -15.39 13.69
N ARG A 66 5.92 -16.10 14.65
CA ARG A 66 4.76 -15.55 15.39
C ARG A 66 5.13 -14.44 16.36
N ARG A 67 6.25 -14.56 17.09
CA ARG A 67 6.66 -13.58 18.10
C ARG A 67 7.65 -12.54 17.57
N GLY A 68 8.57 -12.93 16.69
CA GLY A 68 9.57 -12.03 16.11
C GLY A 68 8.98 -11.27 14.93
N ILE A 69 8.73 -11.97 13.81
CA ILE A 69 8.38 -11.31 12.54
C ILE A 69 7.00 -10.64 12.61
N PHE A 70 5.96 -11.37 13.00
CA PHE A 70 4.60 -10.85 12.92
C PHE A 70 4.35 -9.69 13.89
N LYS A 71 4.76 -9.82 15.16
CA LYS A 71 4.56 -8.76 16.16
C LYS A 71 5.44 -7.55 15.88
N SER A 72 6.74 -7.75 15.67
CA SER A 72 7.66 -6.63 15.45
C SER A 72 7.33 -5.90 14.14
N GLY A 73 7.02 -6.63 13.06
CA GLY A 73 6.57 -6.04 11.81
C GLY A 73 5.31 -5.20 11.99
N SER A 74 4.32 -5.70 12.74
CA SER A 74 3.08 -4.95 13.03
C SER A 74 3.35 -3.67 13.83
N ILE A 75 4.22 -3.75 14.86
CA ILE A 75 4.59 -2.59 15.68
C ILE A 75 5.32 -1.54 14.85
N ILE A 76 6.29 -1.97 14.03
CA ILE A 76 7.06 -1.06 13.16
C ILE A 76 6.10 -0.35 12.20
N THR A 77 5.22 -1.08 11.51
CA THR A 77 4.23 -0.47 10.60
C THR A 77 3.31 0.50 11.33
N ALA A 78 2.85 0.17 12.54
CA ALA A 78 2.01 1.05 13.34
C ALA A 78 2.75 2.34 13.75
N VAL A 79 4.02 2.24 14.13
CA VAL A 79 4.85 3.39 14.49
C VAL A 79 5.10 4.29 13.29
N VAL A 80 5.47 3.73 12.13
CA VAL A 80 5.68 4.50 10.90
C VAL A 80 4.39 5.17 10.44
N ALA A 81 3.25 4.45 10.48
CA ALA A 81 1.96 5.01 10.12
C ALA A 81 1.54 6.15 11.06
N LEU A 82 1.72 5.98 12.38
CA LEU A 82 1.42 7.02 13.36
C LEU A 82 2.33 8.24 13.19
N PHE A 83 3.62 8.01 12.93
CA PHE A 83 4.57 9.07 12.65
C PHE A 83 4.11 9.94 11.47
N TRP A 84 3.82 9.33 10.32
CA TRP A 84 3.35 10.07 9.14
C TRP A 84 1.97 10.71 9.33
N PHE A 85 1.10 10.09 10.13
CA PHE A 85 -0.19 10.67 10.47
C PHE A 85 -0.03 11.95 11.28
N VAL A 86 0.79 11.96 12.34
CA VAL A 86 1.04 13.14 13.17
C VAL A 86 1.70 14.25 12.34
N GLU A 87 2.69 13.89 11.53
CA GLU A 87 3.37 14.83 10.63
C GLU A 87 2.37 15.59 9.73
N ARG A 88 1.45 14.85 9.10
CA ARG A 88 0.45 15.41 8.18
C ARG A 88 -0.71 16.11 8.90
N ALA A 89 -1.18 15.58 10.03
CA ALA A 89 -2.32 16.12 10.77
C ALA A 89 -2.02 17.48 11.42
N PHE A 90 -0.79 17.67 11.90
CA PHE A 90 -0.35 18.91 12.55
C PHE A 90 0.53 19.77 11.64
N ASN A 91 0.70 19.36 10.38
CA ASN A 91 1.56 20.02 9.39
C ASN A 91 2.99 20.30 9.94
N LEU A 92 3.53 19.32 10.67
CA LEU A 92 4.87 19.38 11.24
C LEU A 92 5.88 18.92 10.18
N ARG A 93 7.08 19.51 10.16
CA ARG A 93 8.22 18.99 9.39
C ARG A 93 9.17 18.25 10.31
N LEU A 94 8.88 16.97 10.55
CA LEU A 94 9.71 16.11 11.39
C LEU A 94 10.87 15.51 10.61
N ILE A 95 10.70 15.33 9.29
CA ILE A 95 11.78 14.95 8.38
C ILE A 95 11.95 16.04 7.31
N SER A 96 13.20 16.30 6.93
CA SER A 96 13.58 17.38 6.02
C SER A 96 13.58 17.00 4.54
N PHE A 97 12.95 15.88 4.16
CA PHE A 97 12.85 15.44 2.77
C PHE A 97 11.67 16.11 2.05
#